data_AF-A0A3M2LKL7-F1
#
_entry.id   AF-A0A3M2LKL7-F1
#
_cell.length_a   1.000
_cell.length_b   1.000
_cell.length_c   1.000
_cell.angle_alpha   90.00
_cell.angle_beta   90.00
_cell.angle_gamma   90.00
#
_symmetry.space_group_name_H-M   'P 1'
#
loop_
_entity.id
_entity.type
_entity.pdbx_description
1 polymer ?
#
loop_
_entity_poly.entity_id
_entity_poly.type
_entity_poly.pdbx_seq_one_letter_code
_entity_poly.pdbx_strand_id
1 'polypeptide(L)'
;MKTAPIILAAGLVAGPVAAAAPAGAAVERTASYECSGLSSSLGRPAEAVGQNCEAAPGSPTRGRFEGRVKIAVPLLGSAHCRSVDLRDYPEKIVGHECTYEIGE
;
A
#
# COMPACT_ATOMS: atom_id res chain seq x y z
N MET A 1 -25.93 44.90 20.46
CA MET A 1 -25.38 45.36 21.76
C MET A 1 -25.89 44.37 22.81
N LYS A 2 -25.14 43.30 23.10
CA LYS A 2 -24.11 43.18 24.14
C LYS A 2 -24.73 43.09 25.54
N THR A 3 -25.00 41.86 25.99
CA THR A 3 -25.06 41.47 27.41
C THR A 3 -24.89 39.96 27.52
N ALA A 4 -23.71 39.54 27.95
CA ALA A 4 -23.51 38.30 28.70
C ALA A 4 -23.29 38.71 30.17
N PRO A 5 -23.78 37.94 31.14
CA PRO A 5 -22.80 37.14 31.90
C PRO A 5 -23.30 35.75 32.35
N ILE A 6 -22.43 34.76 32.13
CA ILE A 6 -21.89 33.78 33.09
C ILE A 6 -22.82 33.29 34.22
N ILE A 7 -23.23 32.03 34.14
CA ILE A 7 -23.39 31.16 35.32
C ILE A 7 -22.51 29.92 35.11
N LEU A 8 -21.40 29.88 35.85
CA LEU A 8 -20.64 28.66 36.13
C LEU A 8 -21.29 28.00 37.35
N ALA A 9 -21.67 26.73 37.24
CA ALA A 9 -21.85 25.85 38.38
C ALA A 9 -21.45 24.41 38.03
N ALA A 10 -20.21 24.11 38.44
CA ALA A 10 -19.60 22.83 38.78
C ALA A 10 -20.34 21.52 38.42
N GLY A 11 -19.79 20.82 37.44
CA GLY A 11 -19.84 19.37 37.34
C GLY A 11 -18.44 18.85 37.03
N LEU A 12 -17.63 18.62 38.07
CA LEU A 12 -16.35 17.93 37.95
C LEU A 12 -16.60 16.50 37.46
N VAL A 13 -16.15 16.18 36.25
CA VAL A 13 -15.64 14.84 35.94
C VAL A 13 -14.27 15.03 35.29
N ALA A 14 -13.24 14.81 36.09
CA ALA A 14 -11.87 14.70 35.63
C ALA A 14 -11.75 13.46 34.74
N GLY A 15 -11.41 13.67 33.47
CA GLY A 15 -11.04 12.61 32.54
C GLY A 15 -10.01 13.16 31.56
N PRO A 16 -8.75 12.69 31.57
CA PRO A 16 -7.78 13.09 30.57
C PRO A 16 -7.97 12.16 29.37
N VAL A 17 -8.72 12.56 28.34
CA VAL A 17 -8.78 11.74 27.13
C VAL A 17 -8.77 12.59 25.88
N ALA A 18 -7.63 12.45 25.19
CA ALA A 18 -7.42 12.59 23.76
C ALA A 18 -7.60 13.98 23.16
N ALA A 19 -6.44 14.62 23.01
CA ALA A 19 -6.12 15.32 21.77
C ALA A 19 -6.55 14.43 20.58
N ALA A 20 -7.60 14.82 19.87
CA ALA A 20 -7.88 14.31 18.54
C ALA A 20 -6.84 14.90 17.59
N ALA A 21 -5.65 14.30 17.58
CA ALA A 21 -4.71 14.41 16.48
C ALA A 21 -5.44 13.97 15.19
N PRO A 22 -5.11 14.56 14.03
CA PRO A 22 -5.85 14.30 12.81
C PRO A 22 -5.83 12.79 12.57
N ALA A 23 -7.00 12.22 12.27
CA ALA A 23 -7.05 10.91 11.66
C ALA A 23 -6.19 11.01 10.40
N GLY A 24 -4.94 10.57 10.49
CA GLY A 24 -4.06 10.45 9.35
C GLY A 24 -4.79 9.53 8.40
N ALA A 25 -5.35 10.10 7.35
CA ALA A 25 -5.78 9.31 6.21
C ALA A 25 -4.62 8.38 5.91
N ALA A 26 -4.84 7.07 6.03
CA ALA A 26 -3.84 6.08 5.66
C ALA A 26 -3.53 6.37 4.20
N VAL A 27 -2.39 7.03 3.94
CA VAL A 27 -1.97 7.37 2.60
C VAL A 27 -1.67 6.04 1.95
N GLU A 28 -2.64 5.52 1.19
CA GLU A 28 -2.47 4.29 0.45
C GLU A 28 -1.35 4.55 -0.57
N ARG A 29 -0.19 3.93 -0.33
CA ARG A 29 0.94 3.99 -1.24
C ARG A 29 0.74 2.91 -2.28
N THR A 30 0.65 3.33 -3.53
CA THR A 30 0.53 2.43 -4.67
C THR A 30 1.79 2.53 -5.52
N ALA A 31 2.38 1.38 -5.85
CA ALA A 31 3.48 1.27 -6.80
C ALA A 31 3.06 0.42 -8.00
N SER A 32 3.63 0.70 -9.16
CA SER A 32 3.34 -0.01 -10.40
C SER A 32 4.64 -0.44 -11.07
N TYR A 33 4.63 -1.67 -11.58
CA TYR A 33 5.75 -2.26 -12.31
C TYR A 33 5.23 -3.03 -13.53
N GLU A 34 5.96 -2.92 -14.63
CA GLU A 34 5.71 -3.69 -15.86
C GLU A 34 6.81 -4.74 -16.00
N CYS A 35 6.45 -6.01 -15.95
CA CYS A 35 7.41 -7.12 -15.94
C CYS A 35 7.17 -8.05 -17.13
N SER A 36 8.24 -8.64 -17.68
CA SER A 36 8.11 -9.72 -18.66
C SER A 36 8.37 -11.08 -18.00
N GLY A 37 7.31 -11.89 -17.93
CA GLY A 37 7.32 -13.20 -17.29
C GLY A 37 6.89 -13.14 -15.82
N LEU A 38 5.63 -13.53 -15.57
CA LEU A 38 5.13 -13.81 -14.23
C LEU A 38 5.31 -15.30 -13.95
N SER A 39 6.05 -15.64 -12.91
CA SER A 39 6.07 -17.00 -12.38
C SER A 39 5.41 -17.00 -11.01
N SER A 40 4.34 -17.76 -10.88
CA SER A 40 3.87 -18.20 -9.56
C SER A 40 4.88 -19.22 -9.05
N SER A 41 5.44 -19.00 -7.86
CA SER A 41 6.28 -20.04 -7.25
C SER A 41 5.40 -21.26 -7.00
N LEU A 42 5.60 -22.32 -7.79
CA LEU A 42 4.88 -23.59 -7.76
C LEU A 42 4.72 -24.08 -6.31
N GLY A 43 3.57 -23.81 -5.69
CA GLY A 43 3.23 -24.21 -4.32
C GLY A 43 2.78 -23.11 -3.36
N ARG A 44 2.91 -21.81 -3.71
CA ARG A 44 2.43 -20.67 -2.89
C ARG A 44 1.51 -19.78 -3.74
N PRO A 45 0.17 -19.96 -3.68
CA PRO A 45 -0.77 -19.18 -4.51
C PRO A 45 -0.81 -17.68 -4.18
N ALA A 46 -0.12 -17.25 -3.12
CA ALA A 46 -0.05 -15.87 -2.67
C ALA A 46 1.24 -15.14 -3.07
N GLU A 47 2.15 -15.77 -3.82
CA GLU A 47 3.45 -15.18 -4.20
C GLU A 47 3.62 -15.10 -5.72
N ALA A 48 3.86 -13.88 -6.23
CA ALA A 48 4.10 -13.62 -7.66
C ALA A 48 5.54 -13.13 -7.87
N VAL A 49 6.27 -13.75 -8.78
CA VAL A 49 7.61 -13.31 -9.16
C VAL A 49 7.56 -12.71 -10.56
N GLY A 50 7.78 -11.40 -10.66
CA GLY A 50 7.99 -10.69 -11.92
C GLY A 50 9.46 -10.68 -12.30
N GLN A 51 9.75 -10.90 -13.58
CA GLN A 51 11.11 -10.83 -14.15
C GLN A 51 11.21 -9.71 -15.18
N ASN A 52 12.42 -9.19 -15.39
CA ASN A 52 12.72 -8.04 -16.23
C ASN A 52 11.70 -6.91 -16.03
N CYS A 53 11.55 -6.50 -14.77
CA CYS A 53 10.59 -5.47 -14.37
C CYS A 53 11.13 -4.07 -14.62
N GLU A 54 10.28 -3.20 -15.16
CA GLU A 54 10.48 -1.76 -15.24
C GLU A 54 9.56 -1.06 -14.23
N ALA A 55 10.14 -0.16 -13.44
CA ALA A 55 9.41 0.59 -12.43
C ALA A 55 8.74 1.81 -13.06
N ALA A 56 7.43 1.99 -12.82
CA ALA A 56 6.71 3.19 -13.22
C ALA A 56 7.27 4.44 -12.50
N PRO A 57 7.05 5.66 -13.05
CA PRO A 57 7.50 6.89 -12.41
C PRO A 57 6.98 7.01 -10.96
N GLY A 58 7.91 7.20 -10.01
CA GLY A 58 7.60 7.30 -8.58
C GLY A 58 7.56 5.97 -7.81
N SER A 59 7.68 4.83 -8.50
CA SER A 59 7.85 3.52 -7.85
C SER A 59 9.26 3.38 -7.28
N PRO A 60 9.43 2.77 -6.10
CA PRO A 60 10.76 2.43 -5.58
C PRO A 60 11.43 1.40 -6.49
N THR A 61 12.74 1.53 -6.69
CA THR A 61 13.53 0.61 -7.52
C THR A 61 14.39 -0.35 -6.72
N ARG A 62 14.45 -0.17 -5.39
CA ARG A 62 15.20 -1.01 -4.44
C ARG A 62 14.53 -1.05 -3.06
N GLY A 63 14.77 -2.12 -2.31
CA GLY A 63 14.32 -2.30 -0.93
C GLY A 63 12.93 -2.95 -0.80
N ARG A 64 12.32 -2.83 0.37
CA ARG A 64 10.99 -3.39 0.63
C ARG A 64 9.92 -2.32 0.51
N PHE A 65 8.86 -2.62 -0.22
CA PHE A 65 7.69 -1.76 -0.32
C PHE A 65 6.48 -2.45 0.29
N GLU A 66 5.84 -1.76 1.24
CA GLU A 66 4.61 -2.19 1.89
C GLU A 66 3.49 -1.26 1.47
N GLY A 67 2.53 -1.78 0.71
CA GLY A 67 1.52 -1.00 0.00
C GLY A 67 0.98 -1.76 -1.20
N ARG A 68 -0.05 -1.22 -1.84
CA ARG A 68 -0.69 -1.91 -2.97
C ARG A 68 0.24 -1.84 -4.19
N VAL A 69 0.53 -2.97 -4.81
CA VAL A 69 1.39 -3.04 -6.00
C VAL A 69 0.65 -3.67 -7.15
N LYS A 70 0.74 -3.03 -8.32
CA LYS A 70 0.29 -3.61 -9.58
C LYS A 70 1.49 -4.12 -10.38
N ILE A 71 1.53 -5.42 -10.64
CA ILE A 71 2.52 -6.08 -11.50
C ILE A 71 1.80 -6.42 -12.80
N ALA A 72 2.06 -5.66 -13.87
CA ALA A 72 1.48 -5.92 -15.18
C ALA A 72 2.41 -6.82 -16.00
N VAL A 73 1.85 -7.83 -16.68
CA VAL A 73 2.61 -8.69 -17.60
C VAL A 73 1.92 -8.71 -18.96
N PRO A 74 2.65 -8.36 -20.04
CA PRO A 74 2.09 -8.43 -21.38
C PRO A 74 1.69 -9.88 -21.64
N LEU A 75 0.41 -10.10 -21.99
CA LEU A 75 -0.22 -11.39 -22.35
C LEU A 75 -0.72 -12.28 -21.18
N LEU A 76 -0.46 -11.95 -19.91
CA LEU A 76 -0.89 -12.78 -18.75
C LEU A 76 -1.84 -12.06 -17.77
N GLY A 77 -2.07 -10.76 -17.97
CA GLY A 77 -2.92 -9.93 -17.10
C GLY A 77 -2.14 -9.13 -16.08
N SER A 78 -2.74 -8.87 -14.92
CA SER A 78 -2.13 -8.12 -13.82
C SER A 78 -2.25 -8.85 -12.48
N ALA A 79 -1.21 -8.73 -11.65
CA ALA A 79 -1.25 -9.18 -10.26
C ALA A 79 -1.28 -7.97 -9.31
N HIS A 80 -2.17 -8.04 -8.33
CA HIS A 80 -2.34 -7.06 -7.27
C HIS A 80 -1.77 -7.62 -5.96
N CYS A 81 -0.61 -7.12 -5.53
CA CYS A 81 0.09 -7.60 -4.33
C CYS A 81 0.02 -6.57 -3.20
N ARG A 82 0.05 -7.03 -1.95
CA ARG A 82 0.02 -6.16 -0.76
C ARG A 82 1.40 -5.66 -0.33
N SER A 83 2.44 -6.40 -0.70
CA SER A 83 3.82 -5.97 -0.50
C SER A 83 4.70 -6.58 -1.57
N VAL A 84 5.84 -5.93 -1.83
CA VAL A 84 6.88 -6.47 -2.70
C VAL A 84 8.25 -6.35 -2.04
N ASP A 85 9.06 -7.38 -2.28
CA ASP A 85 10.49 -7.38 -2.02
C ASP A 85 11.21 -7.08 -3.33
N LEU A 86 11.74 -5.85 -3.43
CA LEU A 86 12.69 -5.49 -4.46
C LEU A 86 14.03 -6.02 -3.95
N ARG A 87 14.31 -7.29 -4.28
CA ARG A 87 15.67 -7.83 -4.16
C ARG A 87 16.58 -6.83 -4.85
N ASP A 88 17.84 -6.65 -4.44
CA ASP A 88 18.76 -5.55 -4.85
C ASP A 88 18.96 -5.33 -6.39
N TYR A 89 18.21 -6.03 -7.23
CA TYR A 89 18.05 -5.95 -8.66
C TYR A 89 16.68 -5.35 -9.04
N PRO A 90 16.64 -4.21 -9.75
CA PRO A 90 15.38 -3.58 -10.16
C PRO A 90 14.58 -4.45 -11.16
N GLU A 91 15.25 -5.40 -11.82
CA GLU A 91 14.67 -6.29 -12.82
C GLU A 91 13.86 -7.46 -12.22
N LYS A 92 13.91 -7.71 -10.91
CA LYS A 92 13.21 -8.84 -10.29
C LYS A 92 12.45 -8.42 -9.04
N ILE A 93 11.14 -8.66 -9.06
CA ILE A 93 10.23 -8.26 -7.98
C ILE A 93 9.49 -9.49 -7.47
N VAL A 94 9.50 -9.68 -6.15
CA VAL A 94 8.74 -10.74 -5.48
C VAL A 94 7.58 -10.10 -4.74
N GLY A 95 6.37 -10.28 -5.24
CA GLY A 95 5.14 -9.86 -4.58
C GLY A 95 4.59 -10.91 -3.63
N HIS A 96 4.05 -10.44 -2.50
CA HIS A 96 3.40 -11.25 -1.48
C HIS A 96 1.93 -10.82 -1.31
N GLU A 97 1.09 -11.78 -0.93
CA GLU A 97 -0.37 -11.62 -0.83
C GLU A 97 -0.95 -11.09 -2.15
N CYS A 98 -0.63 -11.77 -3.25
CA CYS A 98 -1.04 -11.38 -4.59
C CYS A 98 -2.38 -12.00 -5.00
N THR A 99 -3.24 -11.18 -5.61
CA THR A 99 -4.44 -11.60 -6.35
C THR A 99 -4.19 -11.43 -7.84
N TYR A 100 -4.50 -12.44 -8.64
CA TYR A 100 -4.27 -12.41 -10.09
C TYR A 100 -5.57 -12.09 -10.82
N GLU A 101 -5.51 -11.13 -11.74
CA GLU A 101 -6.57 -10.80 -12.67
C GLU A 101 -6.06 -11.08 -14.08
N ILE A 102 -6.67 -12.07 -14.74
CA ILE A 102 -6.35 -12.41 -16.13
C ILE A 102 -7.11 -11.42 -17.00
N GLY A 103 -6.39 -10.66 -17.83
CA GLY A 103 -7.01 -9.79 -18.83
C GLY A 103 -7.68 -10.64 -19.91
N GLU A 104 -8.99 -10.48 -20.05
CA GLU A 104 -9.82 -11.11 -21.09
C GLU A 104 -9.42 -10.66 -22.50
#